data_AF-A0A2N2IFX2-F1
#
_entry.id   AF-A0A2N2IFX2-F1
#
_cell.length_a   1.000
_cell.length_b   1.000
_cell.length_c   1.000
_cell.angle_alpha   90.00
_cell.angle_beta   90.00
_cell.angle_gamma   90.00
#
_symmetry.space_group_name_H-M   'P 1'
#
loop_
_entity.id
_entity.type
_entity.pdbx_description
1 polymer ?
#
loop_
_entity_poly.entity_id
_entity_poly.type
_entity_poly.pdbx_seq_one_letter_code
_entity_poly.pdbx_strand_id
1 'polypeptide(L)'
;AEKVKQDQETLRQLDSRKTQIQSELEALKSRKIELEKTVNAPKTSRVDPEELKKRNAQISELETRKQKLEKDLAQLEVTRETLRQLELDKIKAQTELSDLDRKRVELARQLDEMNRQKSTKTRSAKEKADREAEIRALEARKLQLEKELAQLAERKVSALEKNAPAPAPKTPVAGEVPSGSSTVEIEHVEFVDSPWSHHIVLRFSSQPGPETLSQKGDLWTVTFPQGQFRQDLRRNMDTTSYKGPVSRVLTFNRTTGKTRNAVVEIHTAGTRSMQVRRSGAQILILVPKTVAEVRKYQKSSVAPSEVGGYVDTQTAVKNLPAAPSSPRKGIRPAGSSGTGSRGGYSGRFVDLDFKDAELHNVIRLVAEVWGKNVVIPDDVKGSITIKLTNVRVDRAFDVILKSKNLDWVNEGGNIIRIATLEQLAKERDDQLARTKTEVKMIPTETRLIPINYSNVEDIAKTIESNVMSSRGKVTFDKRTNVIIYVDVPAKLKVAQELIRSLDLPTPQVQIEARIVEAETTFLREIGVQWGGSLLANSASGNPTGLIFPSNIGLAGGNMDTITKTNGISSAGAQKNSSSICSNSR
;
A
#
# COMPACT_ATOMS: atom_id res chain seq x y z
N ALA A 1 -1.23 -0.34 10.64
CA ALA A 1 -2.30 -0.98 11.45
C ALA A 1 -1.96 -2.44 11.73
N GLU A 2 -2.15 -3.36 10.78
CA GLU A 2 -2.01 -4.81 11.00
C GLU A 2 -0.67 -5.25 11.60
N LYS A 3 0.47 -4.82 11.01
CA LYS A 3 1.80 -5.09 11.58
C LYS A 3 1.96 -4.62 13.04
N VAL A 4 1.31 -3.52 13.43
CA VAL A 4 1.35 -3.02 14.82
C VAL A 4 0.52 -3.91 15.76
N LYS A 5 -0.56 -4.55 15.29
CA LYS A 5 -1.25 -5.58 16.08
C LYS A 5 -0.35 -6.81 16.30
N GLN A 6 0.40 -7.21 15.27
CA GLN A 6 1.36 -8.32 15.33
C GLN A 6 2.55 -7.99 16.27
N ASP A 7 3.10 -6.76 16.19
CA ASP A 7 4.13 -6.25 17.11
C ASP A 7 3.62 -6.33 18.57
N GLN A 8 2.42 -5.82 18.86
CA GLN A 8 1.79 -5.87 20.19
C GLN A 8 1.52 -7.30 20.70
N GLU A 9 1.18 -8.23 19.80
CA GLU A 9 0.96 -9.62 20.16
C GLU A 9 2.28 -10.33 20.50
N THR A 10 3.34 -10.10 19.73
CA THR A 10 4.67 -10.65 20.05
C THR A 10 5.23 -10.07 21.36
N LEU A 11 5.01 -8.78 21.66
CA LEU A 11 5.35 -8.20 22.95
C LEU A 11 4.60 -8.85 24.13
N ARG A 12 3.31 -9.21 23.96
CA ARG A 12 2.54 -9.97 24.97
C ARG A 12 3.09 -11.37 25.18
N GLN A 13 3.50 -12.06 24.11
CA GLN A 13 4.10 -13.39 24.18
C GLN A 13 5.49 -13.36 24.86
N LEU A 14 6.30 -12.34 24.58
CA LEU A 14 7.57 -12.09 25.27
C LEU A 14 7.36 -11.81 26.76
N ASP A 15 6.33 -11.05 27.12
CA ASP A 15 5.99 -10.75 28.52
C ASP A 15 5.51 -11.99 29.29
N SER A 16 4.67 -12.85 28.69
CA SER A 16 4.31 -14.13 29.30
C SER A 16 5.49 -15.09 29.42
N ARG A 17 6.41 -15.09 28.44
CA ARG A 17 7.61 -15.93 28.51
C ARG A 17 8.59 -15.43 29.56
N LYS A 18 8.69 -14.11 29.75
CA LYS A 18 9.48 -13.49 30.83
C LYS A 18 8.98 -13.90 32.21
N THR A 19 7.67 -13.78 32.49
CA THR A 19 7.13 -14.16 33.81
C THR A 19 7.27 -15.66 34.06
N GLN A 20 7.13 -16.51 33.04
CA GLN A 20 7.41 -17.94 33.15
C GLN A 20 8.86 -18.21 33.56
N ILE A 21 9.85 -17.64 32.87
CA ILE A 21 11.28 -17.82 33.19
C ILE A 21 11.63 -17.29 34.58
N GLN A 22 11.03 -16.17 35.00
CA GLN A 22 11.18 -15.66 36.37
C GLN A 22 10.61 -16.64 37.41
N SER A 23 9.47 -17.28 37.14
CA SER A 23 8.92 -18.32 38.02
C SER A 23 9.77 -19.60 38.07
N GLU A 24 10.34 -20.03 36.93
CA GLU A 24 11.31 -21.14 36.88
C GLU A 24 12.56 -20.81 37.73
N LEU A 25 13.07 -19.58 37.66
CA LEU A 25 14.24 -19.14 38.43
C LEU A 25 13.98 -19.12 39.95
N GLU A 26 12.82 -18.66 40.43
CA GLU A 26 12.50 -18.73 41.87
C GLU A 26 12.29 -20.17 42.36
N ALA A 27 11.69 -21.04 41.55
CA ALA A 27 11.56 -22.47 41.87
C ALA A 27 12.93 -23.19 41.95
N LEU A 28 13.87 -22.85 41.07
CA LEU A 28 15.23 -23.39 41.11
C LEU A 28 16.03 -22.86 42.31
N LYS A 29 15.87 -21.58 42.68
CA LYS A 29 16.49 -21.00 43.89
C LYS A 29 16.00 -21.70 45.16
N SER A 30 14.68 -21.86 45.32
CA SER A 30 14.12 -22.50 46.52
C SER A 30 14.52 -23.97 46.62
N ARG A 31 14.51 -24.73 45.50
CA ARG A 31 14.95 -26.12 45.47
C ARG A 31 16.45 -26.29 45.74
N LYS A 32 17.30 -25.35 45.29
CA LYS A 32 18.72 -25.34 45.66
C LYS A 32 18.90 -25.13 47.17
N ILE A 33 18.22 -24.13 47.76
CA ILE A 33 18.29 -23.83 49.20
C ILE A 33 17.81 -25.01 50.06
N GLU A 34 16.80 -25.75 49.61
CA GLU A 34 16.34 -26.98 50.25
C GLU A 34 17.45 -28.06 50.27
N LEU A 35 18.08 -28.34 49.12
CA LEU A 35 19.16 -29.31 49.01
C LEU A 35 20.39 -28.90 49.85
N GLU A 36 20.81 -27.64 49.79
CA GLU A 36 21.93 -27.12 50.60
C GLU A 36 21.69 -27.27 52.11
N LYS A 37 20.44 -27.11 52.58
CA LYS A 37 20.08 -27.37 53.99
C LYS A 37 20.22 -28.85 54.35
N THR A 38 19.90 -29.78 53.44
CA THR A 38 20.09 -31.22 53.69
C THR A 38 21.55 -31.66 53.66
N VAL A 39 22.41 -30.98 52.90
CA VAL A 39 23.86 -31.26 52.82
C VAL A 39 24.60 -30.69 54.04
N ASN A 40 24.19 -29.52 54.54
CA ASN A 40 24.84 -28.84 55.67
C ASN A 40 24.25 -29.19 57.06
N ALA A 41 23.48 -30.27 57.16
CA ALA A 41 22.89 -30.72 58.43
C ALA A 41 23.97 -31.18 59.45
N PRO A 42 23.77 -30.97 60.77
CA PRO A 42 24.73 -31.38 61.78
C PRO A 42 24.90 -32.91 61.83
N LYS A 43 26.12 -33.36 62.19
CA LYS A 43 26.63 -34.75 62.05
C LYS A 43 25.95 -35.81 62.95
N THR A 44 24.77 -35.54 63.50
CA THR A 44 23.98 -36.51 64.29
C THR A 44 23.16 -37.46 63.42
N SER A 45 22.93 -37.15 62.14
CA SER A 45 22.42 -38.10 61.15
C SER A 45 23.56 -38.75 60.36
N ARG A 46 23.51 -40.09 60.23
CA ARG A 46 24.35 -40.83 59.27
C ARG A 46 23.76 -40.69 57.87
N VAL A 47 24.23 -39.72 57.10
CA VAL A 47 23.91 -39.58 55.67
C VAL A 47 24.96 -40.33 54.86
N ASP A 48 24.54 -41.18 53.93
CA ASP A 48 25.46 -42.00 53.15
C ASP A 48 26.31 -41.17 52.17
N PRO A 49 27.60 -41.51 51.99
CA PRO A 49 28.50 -40.76 51.11
C PRO A 49 28.12 -40.83 49.62
N GLU A 50 27.35 -41.85 49.22
CA GLU A 50 26.70 -41.95 47.91
C GLU A 50 25.60 -40.88 47.73
N GLU A 51 24.76 -40.65 48.74
CA GLU A 51 23.70 -39.65 48.68
C GLU A 51 24.27 -38.24 48.60
N LEU A 52 25.32 -37.95 49.37
CA LEU A 52 26.00 -36.65 49.34
C LEU A 52 26.59 -36.36 47.95
N LYS A 53 27.19 -37.35 47.29
CA LYS A 53 27.64 -37.23 45.89
C LYS A 53 26.46 -36.92 44.94
N LYS A 54 25.35 -37.65 45.07
CA LYS A 54 24.15 -37.48 44.23
C LYS A 54 23.49 -36.11 44.44
N ARG A 55 23.39 -35.63 45.68
CA ARG A 55 22.86 -34.28 46.01
C ARG A 55 23.77 -33.17 45.51
N ASN A 56 25.10 -33.31 45.64
CA ASN A 56 26.04 -32.31 45.12
C ASN A 56 26.02 -32.23 43.58
N ALA A 57 25.87 -33.37 42.89
CA ALA A 57 25.66 -33.38 41.44
C ALA A 57 24.37 -32.64 41.05
N GLN A 58 23.26 -32.92 41.73
CA GLN A 58 21.99 -32.19 41.52
C GLN A 58 22.11 -30.68 41.77
N ILE A 59 22.87 -30.25 42.78
CA ILE A 59 23.12 -28.81 43.02
C ILE A 59 23.87 -28.20 41.83
N SER A 60 24.91 -28.85 41.29
CA SER A 60 25.63 -28.35 40.10
C SER A 60 24.76 -28.32 38.83
N GLU A 61 23.86 -29.30 38.65
CA GLU A 61 22.91 -29.31 37.54
C GLU A 61 21.93 -28.12 37.63
N LEU A 62 21.35 -27.89 38.82
CA LEU A 62 20.48 -26.74 39.10
C LEU A 62 21.19 -25.40 38.85
N GLU A 63 22.48 -25.29 39.17
CA GLU A 63 23.28 -24.09 38.89
C GLU A 63 23.48 -23.86 37.39
N THR A 64 23.83 -24.89 36.60
CA THR A 64 23.94 -24.73 35.14
C THR A 64 22.60 -24.38 34.49
N ARG A 65 21.49 -24.97 34.96
CA ARG A 65 20.14 -24.64 34.51
C ARG A 65 19.76 -23.20 34.86
N LYS A 66 20.08 -22.75 36.07
CA LYS A 66 19.89 -21.36 36.51
C LYS A 66 20.66 -20.39 35.61
N GLN A 67 21.96 -20.60 35.41
CA GLN A 67 22.81 -19.75 34.56
C GLN A 67 22.31 -19.68 33.11
N LYS A 68 21.73 -20.76 32.59
CA LYS A 68 21.09 -20.75 31.26
C LYS A 68 19.84 -19.86 31.26
N LEU A 69 18.92 -20.05 32.21
CA LEU A 69 17.69 -19.25 32.29
C LEU A 69 17.96 -17.75 32.56
N GLU A 70 19.03 -17.41 33.30
CA GLU A 70 19.46 -16.01 33.48
C GLU A 70 19.97 -15.39 32.16
N LYS A 71 20.65 -16.16 31.30
CA LYS A 71 21.04 -15.70 29.94
C LYS A 71 19.85 -15.59 29.01
N ASP A 72 18.96 -16.58 29.00
CA ASP A 72 17.74 -16.59 28.19
C ASP A 72 16.84 -15.38 28.57
N LEU A 73 16.74 -15.05 29.87
CA LEU A 73 16.03 -13.87 30.38
C LEU A 73 16.62 -12.56 29.87
N ALA A 74 17.94 -12.38 29.96
CA ALA A 74 18.61 -11.16 29.50
C ALA A 74 18.46 -10.93 27.99
N GLN A 75 18.51 -11.99 27.18
CA GLN A 75 18.27 -11.91 25.74
C GLN A 75 16.82 -11.49 25.42
N LEU A 76 15.83 -12.01 26.16
CA LEU A 76 14.43 -11.63 26.01
C LEU A 76 14.18 -10.17 26.42
N GLU A 77 14.87 -9.65 27.45
CA GLU A 77 14.76 -8.25 27.86
C GLU A 77 15.26 -7.29 26.78
N VAL A 78 16.44 -7.53 26.20
CA VAL A 78 16.98 -6.73 25.07
C VAL A 78 16.07 -6.81 23.83
N THR A 79 15.50 -7.99 23.55
CA THR A 79 14.56 -8.19 22.43
C THR A 79 13.25 -7.41 22.65
N ARG A 80 12.75 -7.37 23.88
CA ARG A 80 11.55 -6.59 24.26
C ARG A 80 11.80 -5.08 24.15
N GLU A 81 12.94 -4.59 24.62
CA GLU A 81 13.24 -3.14 24.59
C GLU A 81 13.42 -2.62 23.17
N THR A 82 14.11 -3.37 22.30
CA THR A 82 14.27 -3.01 20.89
C THR A 82 12.93 -3.00 20.14
N LEU A 83 12.05 -3.99 20.34
CA LEU A 83 10.69 -3.97 19.79
C LEU A 83 9.87 -2.77 20.29
N ARG A 84 9.96 -2.44 21.59
CA ARG A 84 9.24 -1.31 22.20
C ARG A 84 9.72 0.05 21.65
N GLN A 85 11.00 0.20 21.34
CA GLN A 85 11.51 1.39 20.65
C GLN A 85 10.94 1.49 19.23
N LEU A 86 10.94 0.38 18.48
CA LEU A 86 10.39 0.32 17.12
C LEU A 86 8.89 0.64 17.06
N GLU A 87 8.08 0.21 18.04
CA GLU A 87 6.67 0.63 18.14
C GLU A 87 6.53 2.14 18.35
N LEU A 88 7.31 2.70 19.27
CA LEU A 88 7.22 4.11 19.65
C LEU A 88 7.62 5.04 18.48
N ASP A 89 8.59 4.63 17.65
CA ASP A 89 8.97 5.37 16.45
C ASP A 89 7.98 5.18 15.28
N LYS A 90 7.34 4.00 15.14
CA LYS A 90 6.20 3.80 14.21
C LYS A 90 5.05 4.74 14.55
N ILE A 91 4.75 4.94 15.85
CA ILE A 91 3.70 5.86 16.32
C ILE A 91 4.05 7.32 15.98
N LYS A 92 5.29 7.78 16.24
CA LYS A 92 5.75 9.12 15.84
C LYS A 92 5.55 9.37 14.34
N ALA A 93 6.05 8.48 13.50
CA ALA A 93 5.94 8.59 12.04
C ALA A 93 4.48 8.64 11.56
N GLN A 94 3.58 7.89 12.21
CA GLN A 94 2.14 7.95 11.91
C GLN A 94 1.51 9.30 12.32
N THR A 95 1.93 9.89 13.44
CA THR A 95 1.46 11.25 13.82
C THR A 95 1.98 12.32 12.87
N GLU A 96 3.26 12.28 12.49
CA GLU A 96 3.87 13.22 11.54
C GLU A 96 3.17 13.19 10.17
N LEU A 97 2.85 11.99 9.66
CA LEU A 97 2.09 11.83 8.42
C LEU A 97 0.70 12.48 8.50
N SER A 98 0.00 12.31 9.63
CA SER A 98 -1.33 12.91 9.82
C SER A 98 -1.28 14.46 9.86
N ASP A 99 -0.20 15.03 10.40
CA ASP A 99 0.01 16.49 10.40
C ASP A 99 0.48 17.02 9.05
N LEU A 100 1.16 16.22 8.23
CA LEU A 100 1.46 16.56 6.83
C LEU A 100 0.19 16.59 5.97
N ASP A 101 -0.72 15.63 6.11
CA ASP A 101 -2.01 15.67 5.40
C ASP A 101 -2.91 16.82 5.88
N ARG A 102 -2.92 17.15 7.18
CA ARG A 102 -3.58 18.37 7.70
C ARG A 102 -3.03 19.64 7.04
N LYS A 103 -1.70 19.80 7.00
CA LYS A 103 -1.03 20.94 6.32
C LYS A 103 -1.36 20.99 4.82
N ARG A 104 -1.43 19.84 4.15
CA ARG A 104 -1.80 19.72 2.74
C ARG A 104 -3.24 20.13 2.46
N VAL A 105 -4.19 19.75 3.32
CA VAL A 105 -5.60 20.15 3.23
C VAL A 105 -5.76 21.66 3.44
N GLU A 106 -5.07 22.24 4.41
CA GLU A 106 -5.11 23.69 4.66
C GLU A 106 -4.47 24.49 3.51
N LEU A 107 -3.34 24.04 2.97
CA LEU A 107 -2.70 24.67 1.80
C LEU A 107 -3.61 24.58 0.56
N ALA A 108 -4.33 23.47 0.36
CA ALA A 108 -5.34 23.34 -0.67
C ALA A 108 -6.53 24.31 -0.44
N ARG A 109 -6.99 24.48 0.81
CA ARG A 109 -8.04 25.44 1.18
C ARG A 109 -7.62 26.88 0.85
N GLN A 110 -6.38 27.25 1.18
CA GLN A 110 -5.79 28.57 0.87
C GLN A 110 -5.67 28.79 -0.65
N LEU A 111 -5.29 27.77 -1.42
CA LEU A 111 -5.24 27.84 -2.89
C LEU A 111 -6.64 28.10 -3.48
N ASP A 112 -7.66 27.40 -2.98
CA ASP A 112 -9.05 27.54 -3.41
C ASP A 112 -9.62 28.92 -3.04
N GLU A 113 -9.27 29.44 -1.86
CA GLU A 113 -9.64 30.77 -1.40
C GLU A 113 -8.97 31.87 -2.23
N MET A 114 -7.66 31.75 -2.53
CA MET A 114 -6.98 32.64 -3.47
C MET A 114 -7.58 32.60 -4.87
N ASN A 115 -8.01 31.43 -5.36
CA ASN A 115 -8.67 31.31 -6.67
C ASN A 115 -10.06 31.97 -6.69
N ARG A 116 -10.81 31.94 -5.58
CA ARG A 116 -12.06 32.71 -5.41
C ARG A 116 -11.80 34.23 -5.36
N GLN A 117 -10.72 34.66 -4.70
CA GLN A 117 -10.28 36.06 -4.72
C GLN A 117 -9.87 36.52 -6.13
N LYS A 118 -9.15 35.69 -6.90
CA LYS A 118 -8.84 35.95 -8.32
C LYS A 118 -10.10 36.09 -9.18
N SER A 119 -11.17 35.33 -8.89
CA SER A 119 -12.46 35.44 -9.60
C SER A 119 -13.31 36.65 -9.21
N THR A 120 -12.96 37.38 -8.14
CA THR A 120 -13.73 38.53 -7.63
C THR A 120 -12.99 39.87 -7.73
N LYS A 121 -11.68 39.88 -8.02
CA LYS A 121 -10.89 41.10 -8.24
C LYS A 121 -10.16 41.10 -9.58
N THR A 122 -10.86 41.47 -10.65
CA THR A 122 -10.26 41.79 -11.94
C THR A 122 -9.56 43.15 -11.90
N ARG A 123 -8.38 43.24 -11.26
CA ARG A 123 -7.49 44.41 -11.36
C ARG A 123 -6.02 43.98 -11.51
N SER A 124 -5.33 44.72 -12.39
CA SER A 124 -3.91 44.63 -12.76
C SER A 124 -3.37 43.27 -13.22
N ALA A 125 -2.91 43.20 -14.48
CA ALA A 125 -2.16 42.04 -14.97
C ALA A 125 -0.74 41.96 -14.38
N LYS A 126 -0.25 43.06 -13.78
CA LYS A 126 1.08 43.16 -13.17
C LYS A 126 1.18 42.32 -11.89
N GLU A 127 0.23 42.49 -10.96
CA GLU A 127 0.18 41.65 -9.74
C GLU A 127 0.04 40.15 -10.04
N LYS A 128 -0.58 39.80 -11.17
CA LYS A 128 -0.62 38.41 -11.63
C LYS A 128 0.78 37.91 -12.01
N ALA A 129 1.52 38.66 -12.81
CA ALA A 129 2.88 38.30 -13.23
C ALA A 129 3.86 38.23 -12.04
N ASP A 130 3.78 39.19 -11.12
CA ASP A 130 4.64 39.26 -9.94
C ASP A 130 4.40 38.05 -9.02
N ARG A 131 3.14 37.69 -8.75
CA ARG A 131 2.79 36.49 -7.95
C ARG A 131 3.03 35.17 -8.69
N GLU A 132 2.98 35.15 -10.02
CA GLU A 132 3.41 34.00 -10.84
C GLU A 132 4.94 33.85 -10.88
N ALA A 133 5.73 34.87 -10.56
CA ALA A 133 7.16 34.74 -10.27
C ALA A 133 7.40 34.20 -8.85
N GLU A 134 6.67 34.71 -7.85
CA GLU A 134 6.75 34.27 -6.45
C GLU A 134 6.42 32.78 -6.28
N ILE A 135 5.35 32.28 -6.93
CA ILE A 135 5.00 30.85 -6.91
C ILE A 135 6.13 29.99 -7.48
N ARG A 136 6.75 30.40 -8.61
CA ARG A 136 7.88 29.67 -9.20
C ARG A 136 9.13 29.69 -8.30
N ALA A 137 9.35 30.77 -7.55
CA ALA A 137 10.42 30.82 -6.55
C ALA A 137 10.17 29.85 -5.39
N LEU A 138 8.92 29.75 -4.91
CA LEU A 138 8.53 28.78 -3.87
C LEU A 138 8.61 27.33 -4.36
N GLU A 139 8.22 27.04 -5.61
CA GLU A 139 8.39 25.72 -6.24
C GLU A 139 9.87 25.34 -6.38
N ALA A 140 10.73 26.28 -6.79
CA ALA A 140 12.18 26.07 -6.84
C ALA A 140 12.78 25.82 -5.44
N ARG A 141 12.30 26.54 -4.42
CA ARG A 141 12.74 26.36 -3.03
C ARG A 141 12.30 25.02 -2.45
N LYS A 142 11.09 24.55 -2.78
CA LYS A 142 10.60 23.20 -2.45
C LYS A 142 11.49 22.12 -3.09
N LEU A 143 11.85 22.29 -4.36
CA LEU A 143 12.71 21.35 -5.08
C LEU A 143 14.18 21.35 -4.57
N GLN A 144 14.65 22.45 -3.97
CA GLN A 144 15.91 22.46 -3.20
C GLN A 144 15.78 21.64 -1.91
N LEU A 145 14.75 21.89 -1.09
CA LEU A 145 14.52 21.16 0.17
C LEU A 145 14.31 19.66 -0.04
N GLU A 146 13.65 19.25 -1.12
CA GLU A 146 13.50 17.83 -1.49
C GLU A 146 14.85 17.17 -1.84
N LYS A 147 15.80 17.91 -2.43
CA LYS A 147 17.17 17.43 -2.67
C LYS A 147 18.01 17.38 -1.40
N GLU A 148 17.88 18.37 -0.52
CA GLU A 148 18.56 18.38 0.79
C GLU A 148 18.07 17.22 1.67
N LEU A 149 16.76 16.94 1.66
CA LEU A 149 16.17 15.77 2.34
C LEU A 149 16.65 14.45 1.75
N ALA A 150 16.78 14.34 0.41
CA ALA A 150 17.34 13.15 -0.23
C ALA A 150 18.82 12.93 0.18
N GLN A 151 19.64 13.97 0.15
CA GLN A 151 21.05 13.89 0.59
C GLN A 151 21.19 13.60 2.09
N LEU A 152 20.26 14.07 2.93
CA LEU A 152 20.19 13.71 4.35
C LEU A 152 19.72 12.26 4.56
N ALA A 153 18.88 11.72 3.68
CA ALA A 153 18.50 10.30 3.70
C ALA A 153 19.69 9.41 3.31
N GLU A 154 20.40 9.71 2.21
CA GLU A 154 21.63 9.02 1.79
C GLU A 154 22.67 9.04 2.92
N ARG A 155 22.95 10.21 3.51
CA ARG A 155 23.87 10.35 4.65
C ARG A 155 23.44 9.56 5.89
N LYS A 156 22.14 9.36 6.11
CA LYS A 156 21.62 8.53 7.22
C LYS A 156 21.74 7.04 6.91
N VAL A 157 21.49 6.60 5.67
CA VAL A 157 21.68 5.21 5.25
C VAL A 157 23.15 4.81 5.40
N SER A 158 24.09 5.57 4.86
CA SER A 158 25.53 5.30 5.01
C SER A 158 26.13 5.57 6.40
N ALA A 159 25.32 6.09 7.34
CA ALA A 159 25.66 6.11 8.76
C ALA A 159 25.17 4.85 9.50
N LEU A 160 24.08 4.23 9.05
CA LEU A 160 23.55 2.97 9.60
C LEU A 160 24.37 1.75 9.14
N GLU A 161 24.90 1.77 7.92
CA GLU A 161 25.79 0.71 7.39
C GLU A 161 27.10 0.52 8.19
N LYS A 162 27.47 1.47 9.06
CA LYS A 162 28.70 1.40 9.87
C LYS A 162 28.58 0.67 11.20
N ASN A 163 27.38 0.21 11.60
CA ASN A 163 27.14 -0.39 12.93
C ASN A 163 26.33 -1.70 12.86
N ALA A 164 26.89 -2.74 12.23
CA ALA A 164 26.41 -4.12 12.35
C ALA A 164 27.61 -5.11 12.43
N PRO A 165 27.56 -6.19 13.24
CA PRO A 165 28.72 -7.09 13.43
C PRO A 165 28.88 -8.12 12.30
N ALA A 166 30.12 -8.51 12.00
CA ALA A 166 30.46 -9.46 10.95
C ALA A 166 30.36 -10.95 11.40
N PRO A 167 29.84 -11.86 10.55
CA PRO A 167 30.03 -13.30 10.68
C PRO A 167 31.39 -13.76 10.10
N ALA A 168 31.87 -14.94 10.53
CA ALA A 168 33.17 -15.50 10.16
C ALA A 168 33.10 -16.42 8.91
N PRO A 169 34.21 -16.59 8.15
CA PRO A 169 34.19 -17.13 6.78
C PRO A 169 34.20 -18.66 6.68
N LYS A 170 33.90 -19.18 5.48
CA LYS A 170 34.15 -20.56 5.05
C LYS A 170 34.80 -20.60 3.67
N THR A 171 35.64 -21.63 3.47
CA THR A 171 36.59 -21.75 2.35
C THR A 171 35.92 -22.14 1.02
N PRO A 172 36.34 -21.59 -0.14
CA PRO A 172 35.69 -21.84 -1.44
C PRO A 172 36.07 -23.17 -2.10
N VAL A 173 35.23 -23.61 -3.03
CA VAL A 173 35.52 -24.64 -4.05
C VAL A 173 35.52 -23.95 -5.42
N ALA A 174 36.52 -24.25 -6.26
CA ALA A 174 36.68 -23.62 -7.57
C ALA A 174 35.76 -24.24 -8.64
N GLY A 175 35.32 -23.42 -9.58
CA GLY A 175 34.59 -23.81 -10.80
C GLY A 175 34.82 -22.77 -11.89
N GLU A 176 34.99 -23.22 -13.14
CA GLU A 176 35.51 -22.39 -14.23
C GLU A 176 34.53 -21.33 -14.76
N VAL A 177 35.09 -20.21 -15.22
CA VAL A 177 34.37 -19.20 -16.02
C VAL A 177 34.78 -19.33 -17.49
N PRO A 178 33.89 -19.77 -18.39
CA PRO A 178 34.12 -19.64 -19.83
C PRO A 178 33.85 -18.19 -20.25
N SER A 179 34.85 -17.54 -20.85
CA SER A 179 34.66 -16.22 -21.47
C SER A 179 33.74 -16.33 -22.69
N GLY A 180 32.59 -15.67 -22.64
CA GLY A 180 31.61 -15.66 -23.73
C GLY A 180 30.86 -14.33 -23.78
N SER A 181 30.72 -13.74 -24.97
CA SER A 181 30.05 -12.45 -25.15
C SER A 181 28.54 -12.58 -24.94
N SER A 182 28.07 -12.21 -23.75
CA SER A 182 26.65 -12.22 -23.41
C SER A 182 25.86 -11.18 -24.21
N THR A 183 25.12 -11.66 -25.21
CA THR A 183 24.08 -10.87 -25.88
C THR A 183 22.97 -10.59 -24.87
N VAL A 184 22.55 -9.33 -24.72
CA VAL A 184 21.55 -8.97 -23.71
C VAL A 184 20.16 -9.26 -24.26
N GLU A 185 19.45 -10.22 -23.70
CA GLU A 185 18.09 -10.54 -24.12
C GLU A 185 17.07 -9.69 -23.36
N ILE A 186 16.02 -9.24 -24.05
CA ILE A 186 14.91 -8.53 -23.44
C ILE A 186 13.83 -9.56 -23.08
N GLU A 187 13.65 -9.75 -21.77
CA GLU A 187 12.72 -10.71 -21.16
C GLU A 187 11.28 -10.21 -21.19
N HIS A 188 11.05 -8.90 -21.14
CA HIS A 188 9.71 -8.32 -21.04
C HIS A 188 9.59 -6.91 -21.63
N VAL A 189 8.42 -6.61 -22.20
CA VAL A 189 8.00 -5.28 -22.66
C VAL A 189 6.55 -5.03 -22.25
N GLU A 190 6.34 -4.08 -21.34
CA GLU A 190 5.02 -3.67 -20.86
C GLU A 190 4.74 -2.19 -21.19
N PHE A 191 3.46 -1.87 -21.44
CA PHE A 191 2.95 -0.50 -21.46
C PHE A 191 1.98 -0.33 -20.29
N VAL A 192 2.35 0.49 -19.31
CA VAL A 192 1.56 0.75 -18.10
C VAL A 192 1.00 2.16 -18.18
N ASP A 193 -0.32 2.28 -18.19
CA ASP A 193 -0.97 3.59 -18.12
C ASP A 193 -1.03 4.09 -16.67
N SER A 194 -0.45 5.27 -16.40
CA SER A 194 -0.47 5.90 -15.07
C SER A 194 -1.22 7.25 -15.12
N PRO A 195 -1.73 7.77 -13.99
CA PRO A 195 -2.54 8.99 -14.01
C PRO A 195 -1.83 10.24 -14.56
N TRP A 196 -0.49 10.30 -14.44
CA TRP A 196 0.34 11.47 -14.75
C TRP A 196 1.26 11.28 -15.97
N SER A 197 1.40 10.06 -16.45
CA SER A 197 2.37 9.65 -17.49
C SER A 197 1.97 8.30 -18.08
N HIS A 198 2.41 8.01 -19.30
CA HIS A 198 2.54 6.62 -19.75
C HIS A 198 3.93 6.12 -19.39
N HIS A 199 4.02 4.85 -19.02
CA HIS A 199 5.28 4.16 -18.75
C HIS A 199 5.45 3.00 -19.72
N ILE A 200 6.61 2.91 -20.37
CA ILE A 200 7.04 1.72 -21.10
C ILE A 200 8.15 1.07 -20.28
N VAL A 201 7.93 -0.17 -19.86
CA VAL A 201 8.82 -0.93 -18.99
C VAL A 201 9.53 -1.98 -19.82
N LEU A 202 10.86 -1.93 -19.81
CA LEU A 202 11.74 -2.89 -20.50
C LEU A 202 12.53 -3.66 -19.44
N ARG A 203 12.46 -4.99 -19.46
CA ARG A 203 13.22 -5.88 -18.57
C ARG A 203 14.25 -6.66 -19.38
N PHE A 204 15.51 -6.57 -18.99
CA PHE A 204 16.65 -7.21 -19.63
C PHE A 204 17.14 -8.38 -18.77
N SER A 205 17.75 -9.40 -19.39
CA SER A 205 18.31 -10.56 -18.66
C SER A 205 19.59 -10.23 -17.89
N SER A 206 20.33 -9.21 -18.34
CA SER A 206 21.46 -8.61 -17.64
C SER A 206 21.40 -7.08 -17.76
N GLN A 207 22.25 -6.34 -17.05
CA GLN A 207 22.26 -4.88 -17.11
C GLN A 207 22.62 -4.40 -18.53
N PRO A 208 21.74 -3.64 -19.21
CA PRO A 208 21.97 -3.24 -20.60
C PRO A 208 23.06 -2.18 -20.73
N GLY A 209 23.74 -2.18 -21.89
CA GLY A 209 24.59 -1.09 -22.32
C GLY A 209 23.81 0.21 -22.57
N PRO A 210 24.50 1.35 -22.72
CA PRO A 210 23.85 2.66 -22.83
C PRO A 210 22.96 2.77 -24.07
N GLU A 211 21.69 3.09 -23.87
CA GLU A 211 20.75 3.33 -24.97
C GLU A 211 21.05 4.62 -25.74
N THR A 212 20.88 4.57 -27.06
CA THR A 212 20.90 5.74 -27.93
C THR A 212 19.46 6.21 -28.16
N LEU A 213 19.15 7.43 -27.71
CA LEU A 213 17.86 8.08 -27.88
C LEU A 213 17.91 9.03 -29.09
N SER A 214 16.99 8.86 -30.04
CA SER A 214 16.85 9.72 -31.22
C SER A 214 15.40 10.16 -31.39
N GLN A 215 15.18 11.42 -31.75
CA GLN A 215 13.84 11.96 -32.04
C GLN A 215 13.77 12.42 -33.50
N LYS A 216 12.66 12.09 -34.18
CA LYS A 216 12.30 12.58 -35.51
C LYS A 216 10.84 13.05 -35.49
N GLY A 217 10.62 14.28 -35.00
CA GLY A 217 9.29 14.84 -34.80
C GLY A 217 8.50 14.05 -33.76
N ASP A 218 7.36 13.50 -34.18
CA ASP A 218 6.43 12.70 -33.35
C ASP A 218 6.88 11.23 -33.18
N LEU A 219 8.00 10.82 -33.78
CA LEU A 219 8.62 9.50 -33.57
C LEU A 219 9.85 9.61 -32.67
N TRP A 220 9.87 8.83 -31.59
CA TRP A 220 11.04 8.55 -30.78
C TRP A 220 11.57 7.15 -31.05
N THR A 221 12.88 7.03 -31.32
CA THR A 221 13.57 5.76 -31.51
C THR A 221 14.58 5.57 -30.37
N VAL A 222 14.42 4.51 -29.59
CA VAL A 222 15.35 4.09 -28.54
C VAL A 222 16.08 2.84 -29.02
N THR A 223 17.40 2.89 -29.13
CA THR A 223 18.23 1.78 -29.62
C THR A 223 19.14 1.25 -28.52
N PHE A 224 19.08 -0.05 -28.26
CA PHE A 224 19.88 -0.76 -27.26
C PHE A 224 20.97 -1.60 -27.97
N PRO A 225 22.25 -1.22 -27.89
CA PRO A 225 23.35 -1.97 -28.50
C PRO A 225 23.49 -3.38 -27.94
N GLN A 226 23.75 -4.38 -28.78
CA GLN A 226 23.84 -5.80 -28.41
C GLN A 226 22.58 -6.38 -27.73
N GLY A 227 21.45 -5.66 -27.81
CA GLY A 227 20.15 -6.11 -27.31
C GLY A 227 19.41 -6.99 -28.32
N GLN A 228 18.69 -8.00 -27.83
CA GLN A 228 17.82 -8.82 -28.67
C GLN A 228 16.45 -9.03 -28.00
N PHE A 229 15.36 -8.63 -28.65
CA PHE A 229 14.00 -9.10 -28.29
C PHE A 229 13.83 -10.57 -28.68
N ARG A 230 13.26 -11.35 -27.75
CA ARG A 230 12.59 -12.62 -28.03
C ARG A 230 11.50 -12.44 -29.11
N GLN A 231 11.10 -13.52 -29.78
CA GLN A 231 10.21 -13.43 -30.95
C GLN A 231 8.75 -13.07 -30.61
N ASP A 232 8.27 -13.48 -29.44
CA ASP A 232 6.98 -13.11 -28.84
C ASP A 232 6.86 -11.61 -28.50
N LEU A 233 7.99 -10.97 -28.18
CA LEU A 233 8.06 -9.54 -27.85
C LEU A 233 8.28 -8.63 -29.08
N ARG A 234 8.32 -9.17 -30.31
CA ARG A 234 8.43 -8.39 -31.56
C ARG A 234 7.04 -8.04 -32.10
N ARG A 235 6.34 -7.16 -31.40
CA ARG A 235 4.92 -6.84 -31.66
C ARG A 235 4.70 -5.34 -31.80
N ASN A 236 3.60 -4.99 -32.47
CA ASN A 236 3.00 -3.68 -32.33
C ASN A 236 2.11 -3.66 -31.07
N MET A 237 2.10 -2.53 -30.37
CA MET A 237 1.17 -2.25 -29.28
C MET A 237 0.47 -0.94 -29.62
N ASP A 238 -0.81 -1.01 -29.94
CA ASP A 238 -1.64 0.17 -30.15
C ASP A 238 -2.19 0.64 -28.79
N THR A 239 -1.94 1.90 -28.47
CA THR A 239 -2.26 2.48 -27.15
C THR A 239 -3.29 3.60 -27.25
N THR A 240 -3.89 3.80 -28.43
CA THR A 240 -4.90 4.86 -28.67
C THR A 240 -6.10 4.79 -27.72
N SER A 241 -6.51 3.58 -27.33
CA SER A 241 -7.59 3.33 -26.35
C SER A 241 -7.38 4.03 -25.00
N TYR A 242 -6.13 4.24 -24.58
CA TYR A 242 -5.78 4.91 -23.31
C TYR A 242 -5.83 6.45 -23.39
N LYS A 243 -6.07 7.02 -24.59
CA LYS A 243 -6.36 8.44 -24.83
C LYS A 243 -5.33 9.43 -24.26
N GLY A 244 -4.06 9.04 -24.27
CA GLY A 244 -2.94 9.82 -23.73
C GLY A 244 -1.76 10.00 -24.71
N PRO A 245 -0.58 10.38 -24.21
CA PRO A 245 0.59 10.81 -25.00
C PRO A 245 1.06 9.89 -26.12
N VAL A 246 0.92 8.57 -25.96
CA VAL A 246 1.50 7.57 -26.85
C VAL A 246 0.37 6.92 -27.63
N SER A 247 0.50 6.91 -28.96
CA SER A 247 -0.47 6.28 -29.86
C SER A 247 -0.09 4.85 -30.21
N ARG A 248 1.21 4.57 -30.33
CA ARG A 248 1.74 3.26 -30.70
C ARG A 248 3.16 3.06 -30.18
N VAL A 249 3.46 1.83 -29.78
CA VAL A 249 4.82 1.33 -29.53
C VAL A 249 5.10 0.16 -30.47
N LEU A 250 6.30 0.14 -31.05
CA LEU A 250 6.80 -0.90 -31.95
C LEU A 250 8.12 -1.44 -31.38
N THR A 251 8.26 -2.76 -31.29
CA THR A 251 9.48 -3.42 -30.82
C THR A 251 10.03 -4.39 -31.86
N PHE A 252 11.28 -4.19 -32.26
CA PHE A 252 11.93 -5.05 -33.26
C PHE A 252 13.46 -5.08 -33.09
N ASN A 253 14.09 -6.09 -33.69
CA ASN A 253 15.56 -6.18 -33.73
C ASN A 253 16.06 -5.63 -35.06
N ARG A 254 17.09 -4.79 -35.01
CA ARG A 254 17.77 -4.20 -36.17
C ARG A 254 19.23 -4.63 -36.17
N THR A 255 19.63 -5.39 -37.18
CA THR A 255 21.04 -5.71 -37.42
C THR A 255 21.73 -4.52 -38.07
N THR A 256 22.86 -4.07 -37.50
CA THR A 256 23.68 -2.98 -38.05
C THR A 256 25.11 -3.49 -38.18
N GLY A 257 25.53 -3.82 -39.40
CA GLY A 257 26.80 -4.52 -39.63
C GLY A 257 26.79 -5.90 -38.98
N LYS A 258 27.72 -6.16 -38.05
CA LYS A 258 27.81 -7.45 -37.32
C LYS A 258 27.03 -7.49 -36.00
N THR A 259 26.46 -6.38 -35.51
CA THR A 259 25.75 -6.37 -34.22
C THR A 259 24.23 -6.43 -34.40
N ARG A 260 23.55 -7.17 -33.52
CA ARG A 260 22.09 -7.14 -33.36
C ARG A 260 21.76 -6.13 -32.28
N ASN A 261 20.88 -5.18 -32.59
CA ASN A 261 20.44 -4.15 -31.64
C ASN A 261 18.93 -4.22 -31.48
N ALA A 262 18.43 -4.02 -30.26
CA ALA A 262 17.01 -3.94 -30.00
C ALA A 262 16.54 -2.49 -30.19
N VAL A 263 15.46 -2.29 -30.93
CA VAL A 263 14.90 -0.97 -31.24
C VAL A 263 13.46 -0.88 -30.74
N VAL A 264 13.18 0.18 -29.97
CA VAL A 264 11.83 0.57 -29.56
C VAL A 264 11.48 1.87 -30.27
N GLU A 265 10.42 1.85 -31.07
CA GLU A 265 9.87 3.02 -31.74
C GLU A 265 8.55 3.42 -31.08
N ILE A 266 8.45 4.68 -30.65
CA ILE A 266 7.36 5.22 -29.84
C ILE A 266 6.77 6.42 -30.58
N HIS A 267 5.52 6.30 -31.02
CA HIS A 267 4.78 7.38 -31.67
C HIS A 267 4.04 8.21 -30.61
N THR A 268 4.48 9.45 -30.40
CA THR A 268 3.85 10.40 -29.47
C THR A 268 2.95 11.39 -30.21
N ALA A 269 1.81 11.75 -29.62
CA ALA A 269 0.98 12.83 -30.14
C ALA A 269 1.64 14.19 -29.81
N GLY A 270 2.35 14.75 -30.80
CA GLY A 270 3.15 15.96 -30.71
C GLY A 270 4.52 15.77 -30.02
N THR A 271 5.39 16.76 -30.22
CA THR A 271 6.67 16.92 -29.50
C THR A 271 6.48 16.95 -27.98
N ARG A 272 7.05 15.96 -27.27
CA ARG A 272 7.01 15.85 -25.80
C ARG A 272 8.37 15.46 -25.24
N SER A 273 8.71 15.94 -24.04
CA SER A 273 9.93 15.52 -23.34
C SER A 273 9.78 14.10 -22.76
N MET A 274 10.56 13.15 -23.27
CA MET A 274 10.60 11.78 -22.76
C MET A 274 11.73 11.63 -21.72
N GLN A 275 11.45 11.00 -20.57
CA GLN A 275 12.47 10.68 -19.57
C GLN A 275 12.78 9.19 -19.60
N VAL A 276 14.06 8.82 -19.66
CA VAL A 276 14.51 7.43 -19.48
C VAL A 276 15.12 7.31 -18.09
N ARG A 277 14.69 6.33 -17.30
CA ARG A 277 15.26 6.00 -15.97
C ARG A 277 15.72 4.55 -15.98
N ARG A 278 16.94 4.30 -15.49
CA ARG A 278 17.50 2.95 -15.36
C ARG A 278 17.42 2.51 -13.89
N SER A 279 17.10 1.23 -13.66
CA SER A 279 17.05 0.61 -12.33
C SER A 279 17.54 -0.83 -12.47
N GLY A 280 18.85 -1.05 -12.30
CA GLY A 280 19.50 -2.34 -12.57
C GLY A 280 19.24 -2.84 -13.99
N ALA A 281 18.62 -4.02 -14.10
CA ALA A 281 18.23 -4.64 -15.36
C ALA A 281 16.84 -4.20 -15.90
N GLN A 282 16.25 -3.14 -15.34
CA GLN A 282 15.02 -2.52 -15.85
C GLN A 282 15.29 -1.11 -16.39
N ILE A 283 14.63 -0.77 -17.51
CA ILE A 283 14.57 0.59 -18.04
C ILE A 283 13.11 1.03 -18.12
N LEU A 284 12.83 2.16 -17.49
CA LEU A 284 11.52 2.80 -17.42
C LEU A 284 11.55 4.05 -18.29
N ILE A 285 10.74 4.06 -19.36
CA ILE A 285 10.58 5.20 -20.25
C ILE A 285 9.27 5.91 -19.86
N LEU A 286 9.35 7.16 -19.41
CA LEU A 286 8.22 7.96 -18.97
C LEU A 286 7.87 9.03 -20.01
N VAL A 287 6.61 9.05 -20.45
CA VAL A 287 6.05 10.09 -21.33
C VAL A 287 4.95 10.85 -20.57
N PRO A 288 5.11 12.13 -20.23
CA PRO A 288 4.19 12.86 -19.35
C PRO A 288 2.85 13.20 -20.03
N LYS A 289 1.76 13.08 -19.26
CA LYS A 289 0.40 13.52 -19.63
C LYS A 289 0.24 15.02 -19.40
N THR A 290 -0.43 15.69 -20.33
CA THR A 290 -0.84 17.10 -20.17
C THR A 290 -2.00 17.23 -19.19
N VAL A 291 -2.18 18.42 -18.61
CA VAL A 291 -3.31 18.73 -17.70
C VAL A 291 -4.68 18.44 -18.33
N ALA A 292 -4.82 18.56 -19.65
CA ALA A 292 -6.03 18.22 -20.38
C ALA A 292 -6.27 16.69 -20.47
N GLU A 293 -5.22 15.89 -20.59
CA GLU A 293 -5.29 14.42 -20.61
C GLU A 293 -5.55 13.86 -19.19
N VAL A 294 -4.88 14.39 -18.16
CA VAL A 294 -5.14 14.01 -16.76
C VAL A 294 -6.61 14.27 -16.38
N ARG A 295 -7.18 15.41 -16.80
CA ARG A 295 -8.61 15.74 -16.60
C ARG A 295 -9.59 14.85 -17.38
N LYS A 296 -9.15 14.18 -18.45
CA LYS A 296 -9.93 13.14 -19.14
C LYS A 296 -9.85 11.83 -18.35
N TYR A 297 -8.63 11.42 -17.97
CA TYR A 297 -8.37 10.21 -17.19
C TYR A 297 -9.18 10.16 -15.87
N GLN A 298 -9.18 11.26 -15.10
CA GLN A 298 -9.97 11.37 -13.85
C GLN A 298 -11.49 11.26 -14.04
N LYS A 299 -12.03 11.46 -15.26
CA LYS A 299 -13.45 11.24 -15.56
C LYS A 299 -13.79 9.79 -15.90
N SER A 300 -12.80 8.99 -16.30
CA SER A 300 -12.93 7.55 -16.53
C SER A 300 -12.62 6.69 -15.30
N SER A 301 -11.79 7.18 -14.37
CA SER A 301 -11.37 6.45 -13.17
C SER A 301 -12.24 6.78 -11.94
N VAL A 302 -13.49 6.29 -11.91
CA VAL A 302 -14.36 6.40 -10.71
C VAL A 302 -14.29 5.12 -9.89
N ALA A 303 -13.51 5.19 -8.80
CA ALA A 303 -13.49 4.29 -7.63
C ALA A 303 -13.29 2.76 -7.86
N PRO A 304 -12.13 2.20 -7.45
CA PRO A 304 -12.12 0.88 -6.81
C PRO A 304 -12.68 1.00 -5.38
N SER A 305 -13.50 0.06 -4.94
CA SER A 305 -13.99 -0.02 -3.56
C SER A 305 -13.10 -0.93 -2.71
N GLU A 306 -12.89 -0.53 -1.45
CA GLU A 306 -12.08 -1.28 -0.49
C GLU A 306 -12.80 -2.56 -0.01
N VAL A 307 -12.05 -3.65 0.17
CA VAL A 307 -12.56 -4.90 0.75
C VAL A 307 -12.43 -4.83 2.28
N GLY A 308 -13.55 -4.98 3.00
CA GLY A 308 -13.59 -4.99 4.46
C GLY A 308 -14.20 -6.27 5.04
N GLY A 309 -13.54 -6.88 6.02
CA GLY A 309 -14.02 -8.07 6.75
C GLY A 309 -14.74 -7.75 8.07
N TYR A 310 -15.37 -8.77 8.66
CA TYR A 310 -16.09 -8.77 9.96
C TYR A 310 -15.26 -8.18 11.14
N VAL A 311 -15.78 -7.31 12.03
CA VAL A 311 -16.82 -7.46 13.11
C VAL A 311 -16.29 -8.24 14.34
N ASP A 312 -16.51 -7.86 15.62
CA ASP A 312 -17.31 -6.77 16.22
C ASP A 312 -16.39 -5.65 16.86
N THR A 313 -16.51 -5.02 18.04
CA THR A 313 -17.28 -5.20 19.31
C THR A 313 -17.85 -3.88 19.89
N GLN A 314 -18.79 -3.99 20.85
CA GLN A 314 -19.53 -2.87 21.48
C GLN A 314 -18.71 -1.95 22.43
N THR A 315 -19.06 -0.65 22.48
CA THR A 315 -19.38 0.18 23.68
C THR A 315 -19.68 1.63 23.24
N ALA A 316 -20.51 2.39 23.97
CA ALA A 316 -20.96 3.75 23.57
C ALA A 316 -20.77 4.83 24.66
N VAL A 317 -20.32 6.04 24.28
CA VAL A 317 -20.59 7.31 25.02
C VAL A 317 -20.75 8.53 24.08
N LYS A 318 -21.93 9.14 24.20
CA LYS A 318 -22.47 10.47 23.80
C LYS A 318 -21.56 11.72 24.00
N ASN A 319 -21.38 12.57 22.95
CA ASN A 319 -21.70 14.04 22.92
C ASN A 319 -21.17 14.85 21.69
N LEU A 320 -21.90 15.95 21.38
CA LEU A 320 -21.78 17.10 20.44
C LEU A 320 -20.37 17.67 20.03
N PRO A 321 -20.27 18.62 19.04
CA PRO A 321 -21.31 19.27 18.21
C PRO A 321 -21.03 19.27 16.67
N ALA A 322 -21.88 19.94 15.89
CA ALA A 322 -21.63 20.34 14.48
C ALA A 322 -21.14 21.82 14.41
N ALA A 323 -20.84 22.49 13.29
CA ALA A 323 -21.07 22.32 11.84
C ALA A 323 -19.98 23.14 11.06
N PRO A 324 -20.06 23.53 9.75
CA PRO A 324 -21.01 23.17 8.67
C PRO A 324 -20.37 22.78 7.31
N SER A 325 -21.17 22.24 6.38
CA SER A 325 -20.87 22.38 4.93
C SER A 325 -22.12 22.26 4.04
N SER A 326 -22.11 22.94 2.90
CA SER A 326 -23.07 22.79 1.79
C SER A 326 -22.62 23.62 0.58
N PRO A 327 -23.05 23.30 -0.66
CA PRO A 327 -23.42 21.97 -1.16
C PRO A 327 -22.78 21.66 -2.53
N ARG A 328 -22.64 20.37 -2.90
CA ARG A 328 -22.44 20.00 -4.31
C ARG A 328 -23.25 18.79 -4.78
N LYS A 329 -24.55 19.05 -4.96
CA LYS A 329 -25.47 18.47 -5.95
C LYS A 329 -25.01 17.14 -6.61
N GLY A 330 -25.23 16.02 -5.92
CA GLY A 330 -25.24 14.68 -6.51
C GLY A 330 -26.66 14.27 -6.91
N ILE A 331 -26.80 13.55 -8.02
CA ILE A 331 -28.06 12.93 -8.43
C ILE A 331 -28.22 11.60 -7.67
N ARG A 332 -29.42 11.31 -7.16
CA ARG A 332 -29.79 10.00 -6.58
C ARG A 332 -31.11 9.50 -7.18
N PRO A 333 -31.34 8.18 -7.22
CA PRO A 333 -32.47 7.58 -7.92
C PRO A 333 -33.82 7.79 -7.21
N ALA A 334 -34.91 7.61 -7.96
CA ALA A 334 -36.26 7.55 -7.42
C ALA A 334 -36.44 6.32 -6.51
N GLY A 335 -37.17 6.49 -5.40
CA GLY A 335 -37.35 5.39 -4.43
C GLY A 335 -37.69 5.80 -2.99
N SER A 336 -38.16 7.03 -2.74
CA SER A 336 -38.76 7.42 -1.45
C SER A 336 -39.62 8.68 -1.64
N SER A 337 -40.94 8.54 -1.62
CA SER A 337 -41.91 9.63 -1.77
C SER A 337 -42.21 10.34 -0.44
N GLY A 338 -41.18 10.58 0.37
CA GLY A 338 -41.26 11.54 1.47
C GLY A 338 -41.30 12.96 0.89
N THR A 339 -42.50 13.49 0.61
CA THR A 339 -42.73 14.79 -0.05
C THR A 339 -42.47 16.01 0.85
N GLY A 340 -41.32 16.03 1.52
CA GLY A 340 -40.70 17.24 2.09
C GLY A 340 -40.20 18.17 0.99
N SER A 341 -41.10 18.61 0.11
CA SER A 341 -40.78 19.38 -1.09
C SER A 341 -40.28 20.76 -0.71
N ARG A 342 -38.97 20.99 -0.81
CA ARG A 342 -38.42 22.34 -1.01
C ARG A 342 -38.62 22.78 -2.47
N GLY A 343 -39.88 22.78 -2.92
CA GLY A 343 -40.30 23.61 -4.02
C GLY A 343 -40.00 25.06 -3.64
N GLY A 344 -39.16 25.74 -4.41
CA GLY A 344 -38.83 27.13 -4.12
C GLY A 344 -40.05 28.01 -4.34
N TYR A 345 -40.49 28.73 -3.30
CA TYR A 345 -41.72 29.50 -3.32
C TYR A 345 -41.81 30.42 -4.55
N SER A 346 -42.78 30.16 -5.41
CA SER A 346 -42.96 30.70 -6.77
C SER A 346 -44.25 31.49 -6.91
N GLY A 347 -44.45 32.46 -6.01
CA GLY A 347 -45.53 33.44 -6.08
C GLY A 347 -45.04 34.88 -6.32
N ARG A 348 -45.95 35.73 -6.82
CA ARG A 348 -45.80 37.20 -6.81
C ARG A 348 -45.72 37.69 -5.35
N PHE A 349 -44.92 38.73 -5.10
CA PHE A 349 -44.90 39.40 -3.80
C PHE A 349 -46.18 40.20 -3.59
N VAL A 350 -46.76 40.10 -2.40
CA VAL A 350 -48.01 40.75 -1.99
C VAL A 350 -47.90 41.25 -0.55
N ASP A 351 -48.65 42.31 -0.27
CA ASP A 351 -48.95 42.77 1.08
C ASP A 351 -50.38 42.31 1.41
N LEU A 352 -50.57 41.77 2.62
CA LEU A 352 -51.84 41.20 3.07
C LEU A 352 -52.07 41.62 4.53
N ASP A 353 -53.22 42.24 4.80
CA ASP A 353 -53.60 42.65 6.16
C ASP A 353 -55.04 42.19 6.42
N PHE A 354 -55.18 41.18 7.28
CA PHE A 354 -56.46 40.57 7.63
C PHE A 354 -56.66 40.71 9.14
N LYS A 355 -57.82 41.24 9.53
CA LYS A 355 -58.24 41.38 10.93
C LYS A 355 -59.56 40.64 11.12
N ASP A 356 -59.52 39.61 11.96
CA ASP A 356 -60.64 38.71 12.27
C ASP A 356 -61.41 38.18 11.04
N ALA A 357 -60.68 37.91 9.96
CA ALA A 357 -61.28 37.48 8.69
C ALA A 357 -61.55 35.97 8.70
N GLU A 358 -62.70 35.55 8.15
CA GLU A 358 -63.04 34.13 8.04
C GLU A 358 -62.05 33.37 7.14
N LEU A 359 -61.56 32.24 7.63
CA LEU A 359 -60.52 31.45 6.98
C LEU A 359 -60.88 31.00 5.56
N HIS A 360 -62.14 30.63 5.29
CA HIS A 360 -62.62 30.31 3.93
C HIS A 360 -62.36 31.45 2.93
N ASN A 361 -62.71 32.69 3.32
CA ASN A 361 -62.62 33.85 2.43
C ASN A 361 -61.16 34.29 2.24
N VAL A 362 -60.34 34.22 3.29
CA VAL A 362 -58.89 34.45 3.20
C VAL A 362 -58.22 33.42 2.29
N ILE A 363 -58.51 32.13 2.46
CA ILE A 363 -57.99 31.05 1.60
C ILE A 363 -58.38 31.29 0.14
N ARG A 364 -59.66 31.57 -0.13
CA ARG A 364 -60.18 31.80 -1.48
C ARG A 364 -59.50 32.97 -2.18
N LEU A 365 -59.40 34.11 -1.49
CA LEU A 365 -58.75 35.32 -2.02
C LEU A 365 -57.25 35.10 -2.29
N VAL A 366 -56.52 34.45 -1.38
CA VAL A 366 -55.09 34.19 -1.57
C VAL A 366 -54.85 33.15 -2.68
N ALA A 367 -55.72 32.15 -2.82
CA ALA A 367 -55.69 31.19 -3.93
C ALA A 367 -55.96 31.85 -5.28
N GLU A 368 -56.94 32.77 -5.37
CA GLU A 368 -57.24 33.56 -6.56
C GLU A 368 -56.05 34.44 -6.98
N VAL A 369 -55.44 35.16 -6.03
CA VAL A 369 -54.23 35.99 -6.26
C VAL A 369 -53.00 35.14 -6.62
N TRP A 370 -52.97 33.86 -6.25
CA TRP A 370 -51.97 32.87 -6.68
C TRP A 370 -52.31 32.18 -8.02
N GLY A 371 -53.53 32.34 -8.53
CA GLY A 371 -54.01 31.68 -9.75
C GLY A 371 -54.29 30.19 -9.58
N LYS A 372 -54.69 29.74 -8.38
CA LYS A 372 -54.97 28.34 -8.03
C LYS A 372 -56.44 28.08 -7.73
N ASN A 373 -56.94 26.96 -8.24
CA ASN A 373 -58.27 26.48 -7.90
C ASN A 373 -58.17 25.74 -6.56
N VAL A 374 -58.91 26.19 -5.55
CA VAL A 374 -58.85 25.63 -4.19
C VAL A 374 -60.15 24.88 -3.84
N VAL A 375 -59.99 23.71 -3.24
CA VAL A 375 -61.06 22.90 -2.65
C VAL A 375 -60.89 22.95 -1.14
N ILE A 376 -61.90 23.49 -0.45
CA ILE A 376 -61.92 23.66 1.00
C ILE A 376 -63.05 22.77 1.56
N PRO A 377 -62.77 21.82 2.47
CA PRO A 377 -63.81 21.02 3.12
C PRO A 377 -64.42 21.76 4.33
N ASP A 378 -65.66 21.42 4.67
CA ASP A 378 -66.45 22.07 5.74
C ASP A 378 -65.82 22.04 7.14
N ASP A 379 -64.77 21.23 7.32
CA ASP A 379 -63.96 21.09 8.54
C ASP A 379 -63.06 22.33 8.82
N VAL A 380 -62.80 23.15 7.80
CA VAL A 380 -61.88 24.31 7.85
C VAL A 380 -62.54 25.54 8.47
N LYS A 381 -62.76 25.52 9.79
CA LYS A 381 -63.50 26.58 10.52
C LYS A 381 -62.59 27.51 11.34
N GLY A 382 -62.99 28.79 11.41
CA GLY A 382 -62.44 29.81 12.30
C GLY A 382 -62.04 31.11 11.58
N SER A 383 -61.68 32.14 12.36
CA SER A 383 -61.11 33.38 11.84
C SER A 383 -59.59 33.43 11.98
N ILE A 384 -58.94 34.30 11.20
CA ILE A 384 -57.51 34.60 11.28
C ILE A 384 -57.27 36.10 11.30
N THR A 385 -56.34 36.54 12.16
CA THR A 385 -55.75 37.88 12.13
C THR A 385 -54.28 37.73 11.77
N ILE A 386 -53.85 38.32 10.66
CA ILE A 386 -52.48 38.20 10.16
C ILE A 386 -52.13 39.42 9.28
N LYS A 387 -50.93 39.95 9.48
CA LYS A 387 -50.35 41.02 8.67
C LYS A 387 -49.03 40.55 8.06
N LEU A 388 -48.93 40.58 6.75
CA LEU A 388 -47.78 40.17 5.95
C LEU A 388 -47.39 41.32 5.01
N THR A 389 -46.10 41.59 4.88
CA THR A 389 -45.57 42.66 4.04
C THR A 389 -44.41 42.14 3.21
N ASN A 390 -44.44 42.38 1.90
CA ASN A 390 -43.49 41.88 0.91
C ASN A 390 -43.27 40.35 0.98
N VAL A 391 -44.37 39.58 1.10
CA VAL A 391 -44.34 38.11 1.17
C VAL A 391 -44.82 37.52 -0.15
N ARG A 392 -44.22 36.41 -0.61
CA ARG A 392 -44.73 35.70 -1.81
C ARG A 392 -46.07 35.06 -1.51
N VAL A 393 -47.05 35.22 -2.41
CA VAL A 393 -48.45 34.78 -2.17
C VAL A 393 -48.58 33.30 -1.77
N ASP A 394 -47.73 32.43 -2.31
CA ASP A 394 -47.69 31.00 -1.99
C ASP A 394 -47.04 30.71 -0.62
N ARG A 395 -46.03 31.49 -0.23
CA ARG A 395 -45.48 31.46 1.14
C ARG A 395 -46.47 32.05 2.16
N ALA A 396 -47.27 33.04 1.78
CA ALA A 396 -48.33 33.59 2.62
C ALA A 396 -49.42 32.53 2.86
N PHE A 397 -49.88 31.86 1.80
CA PHE A 397 -50.84 30.75 1.85
C PHE A 397 -50.36 29.62 2.79
N ASP A 398 -49.11 29.19 2.61
CA ASP A 398 -48.43 28.18 3.45
C ASP A 398 -48.37 28.55 4.94
N VAL A 399 -48.14 29.83 5.27
CA VAL A 399 -48.14 30.33 6.66
C VAL A 399 -49.55 30.44 7.23
N ILE A 400 -50.53 30.87 6.44
CA ILE A 400 -51.94 30.98 6.85
C ILE A 400 -52.51 29.62 7.26
N LEU A 401 -52.28 28.57 6.46
CA LEU A 401 -52.74 27.22 6.76
C LEU A 401 -52.04 26.62 7.99
N LYS A 402 -50.72 26.78 8.08
CA LYS A 402 -49.94 26.29 9.23
C LYS A 402 -50.29 26.97 10.55
N SER A 403 -50.79 28.21 10.53
CA SER A 403 -51.33 28.88 11.72
C SER A 403 -52.61 28.23 12.29
N LYS A 404 -53.20 27.25 11.60
CA LYS A 404 -54.45 26.58 11.98
C LYS A 404 -54.35 25.04 11.91
N ASN A 405 -53.14 24.47 11.89
CA ASN A 405 -52.86 23.04 11.75
C ASN A 405 -53.45 22.41 10.45
N LEU A 406 -53.61 23.23 9.41
CA LEU A 406 -53.99 22.80 8.08
C LEU A 406 -52.74 22.70 7.19
N ASP A 407 -52.83 21.85 6.17
CA ASP A 407 -51.85 21.81 5.07
C ASP A 407 -52.59 21.59 3.75
N TRP A 408 -51.86 21.70 2.64
CA TRP A 408 -52.42 21.60 1.30
C TRP A 408 -51.76 20.50 0.47
N VAL A 409 -52.57 19.80 -0.31
CA VAL A 409 -52.13 18.75 -1.25
C VAL A 409 -52.53 19.13 -2.67
N ASN A 410 -51.60 18.95 -3.60
CA ASN A 410 -51.83 19.12 -5.01
C ASN A 410 -52.35 17.80 -5.60
N GLU A 411 -53.66 17.74 -5.87
CA GLU A 411 -54.33 16.58 -6.49
C GLU A 411 -54.04 16.48 -8.00
N GLY A 412 -53.42 17.51 -8.59
CA GLY A 412 -53.00 17.54 -9.99
C GLY A 412 -53.22 18.89 -10.66
N GLY A 413 -52.28 19.26 -11.54
CA GLY A 413 -52.40 20.43 -12.41
C GLY A 413 -52.53 21.75 -11.64
N ASN A 414 -53.75 22.31 -11.63
CA ASN A 414 -54.05 23.62 -11.01
C ASN A 414 -55.00 23.54 -9.82
N ILE A 415 -55.32 22.33 -9.33
CA ILE A 415 -56.26 22.10 -8.22
C ILE A 415 -55.48 21.79 -6.94
N ILE A 416 -55.86 22.45 -5.85
CA ILE A 416 -55.27 22.28 -4.52
C ILE A 416 -56.39 21.94 -3.53
N ARG A 417 -56.26 20.81 -2.83
CA ARG A 417 -57.13 20.45 -1.71
C ARG A 417 -56.47 20.89 -0.40
N ILE A 418 -57.26 21.47 0.50
CA ILE A 418 -56.87 21.73 1.88
C ILE A 418 -57.48 20.66 2.77
N ALA A 419 -56.75 20.23 3.79
CA ALA A 419 -57.23 19.29 4.80
C ALA A 419 -56.49 19.49 6.12
N THR A 420 -56.98 18.87 7.20
CA THR A 420 -56.26 18.86 8.47
C THR A 420 -55.02 17.97 8.38
N LEU A 421 -53.97 18.30 9.15
CA LEU A 421 -52.75 17.49 9.22
C LEU A 421 -53.02 16.03 9.62
N GLU A 422 -54.07 15.78 10.42
CA GLU A 422 -54.49 14.43 10.85
C GLU A 422 -55.12 13.63 9.71
N GLN A 423 -56.01 14.23 8.91
CA GLN A 423 -56.59 13.59 7.72
C GLN A 423 -55.47 13.24 6.72
N LEU A 424 -54.55 14.16 6.47
CA LEU A 424 -53.42 13.94 5.56
C LEU A 424 -52.38 12.94 6.10
N ALA A 425 -52.25 12.79 7.42
CA ALA A 425 -51.48 11.72 8.03
C ALA A 425 -52.15 10.36 7.79
N LYS A 426 -53.45 10.25 8.12
CA LYS A 426 -54.22 9.02 7.95
C LYS A 426 -54.30 8.57 6.49
N GLU A 427 -54.59 9.47 5.55
CA GLU A 427 -54.59 9.17 4.12
C GLU A 427 -53.25 8.62 3.64
N ARG A 428 -52.13 9.21 4.11
CA ARG A 428 -50.78 8.76 3.77
C ARG A 428 -50.48 7.37 4.34
N ASP A 429 -50.90 7.10 5.58
CA ASP A 429 -50.69 5.80 6.21
C ASP A 429 -51.59 4.72 5.60
N ASP A 430 -52.83 5.04 5.25
CA ASP A 430 -53.74 4.18 4.48
C ASP A 430 -53.18 3.89 3.07
N GLN A 431 -52.63 4.90 2.37
CA GLN A 431 -51.93 4.71 1.09
C GLN A 431 -50.71 3.80 1.25
N LEU A 432 -49.86 4.04 2.26
CA LEU A 432 -48.71 3.19 2.54
C LEU A 432 -49.12 1.77 2.93
N ALA A 433 -50.23 1.58 3.63
CA ALA A 433 -50.79 0.27 3.95
C ALA A 433 -51.32 -0.45 2.70
N ARG A 434 -52.02 0.25 1.80
CA ARG A 434 -52.47 -0.27 0.50
C ARG A 434 -51.28 -0.70 -0.36
N THR A 435 -50.30 0.18 -0.60
CA THR A 435 -49.09 -0.16 -1.39
C THR A 435 -48.29 -1.31 -0.77
N LYS A 436 -48.14 -1.37 0.57
CA LYS A 436 -47.53 -2.52 1.26
C LYS A 436 -48.33 -3.81 1.09
N THR A 437 -49.65 -3.72 0.94
CA THR A 437 -50.53 -4.88 0.74
C THR A 437 -50.51 -5.33 -0.73
N GLU A 438 -50.61 -4.41 -1.68
CA GLU A 438 -50.41 -4.66 -3.12
C GLU A 438 -49.09 -5.38 -3.38
N VAL A 439 -47.97 -4.86 -2.85
CA VAL A 439 -46.64 -5.49 -2.97
C VAL A 439 -46.57 -6.87 -2.31
N LYS A 440 -47.33 -7.13 -1.24
CA LYS A 440 -47.46 -8.47 -0.64
C LYS A 440 -48.31 -9.43 -1.49
N MET A 441 -49.23 -8.92 -2.30
CA MET A 441 -50.13 -9.70 -3.16
C MET A 441 -49.49 -10.08 -4.50
N ILE A 442 -48.35 -9.47 -4.88
CA ILE A 442 -47.59 -9.89 -6.07
C ILE A 442 -47.08 -11.33 -5.86
N PRO A 443 -47.30 -12.25 -6.82
CA PRO A 443 -46.76 -13.61 -6.73
C PRO A 443 -45.23 -13.62 -6.79
N THR A 444 -44.64 -14.56 -6.05
CA THR A 444 -43.20 -14.87 -6.11
C THR A 444 -42.91 -15.84 -7.24
N GLU A 445 -41.91 -15.55 -8.06
CA GLU A 445 -41.37 -16.47 -9.06
C GLU A 445 -40.14 -17.21 -8.50
N THR A 446 -39.86 -18.41 -9.01
CA THR A 446 -38.61 -19.14 -8.78
C THR A 446 -37.72 -19.02 -10.02
N ARG A 447 -36.43 -18.71 -9.86
CA ARG A 447 -35.44 -18.71 -10.95
C ARG A 447 -34.18 -19.46 -10.56
N LEU A 448 -33.65 -20.22 -11.52
CA LEU A 448 -32.36 -20.89 -11.46
C LEU A 448 -31.31 -19.98 -12.10
N ILE A 449 -30.22 -19.69 -11.40
CA ILE A 449 -29.15 -18.83 -11.88
C ILE A 449 -27.80 -19.57 -11.70
N PRO A 450 -27.18 -20.06 -12.79
CA PRO A 450 -25.85 -20.67 -12.72
C PRO A 450 -24.77 -19.59 -12.51
N ILE A 451 -23.69 -19.97 -11.83
CA ILE A 451 -22.53 -19.13 -11.52
C ILE A 451 -21.27 -19.84 -12.05
N ASN A 452 -20.35 -19.09 -12.66
CA ASN A 452 -19.31 -19.64 -13.54
C ASN A 452 -17.89 -19.52 -12.95
N TYR A 453 -17.62 -18.42 -12.24
CA TYR A 453 -16.29 -18.05 -11.73
C TYR A 453 -16.27 -17.89 -10.21
N SER A 454 -17.40 -17.49 -9.60
CA SER A 454 -17.52 -17.26 -8.16
C SER A 454 -18.14 -18.43 -7.38
N ASN A 455 -17.94 -18.42 -6.06
CA ASN A 455 -18.56 -19.38 -5.14
C ASN A 455 -20.05 -19.08 -4.94
N VAL A 456 -20.90 -20.09 -5.16
CA VAL A 456 -22.35 -20.01 -4.97
C VAL A 456 -22.75 -19.62 -3.53
N GLU A 457 -21.97 -20.05 -2.51
CA GLU A 457 -22.29 -19.79 -1.10
C GLU A 457 -22.16 -18.31 -0.72
N ASP A 458 -21.16 -17.61 -1.26
CA ASP A 458 -20.84 -16.23 -0.87
C ASP A 458 -21.71 -15.22 -1.62
N ILE A 459 -22.06 -15.53 -2.87
CA ILE A 459 -23.08 -14.80 -3.62
C ILE A 459 -24.46 -15.01 -2.99
N ALA A 460 -24.81 -16.22 -2.52
CA ALA A 460 -26.08 -16.45 -1.81
C ALA A 460 -26.22 -15.55 -0.57
N LYS A 461 -25.20 -15.53 0.32
CA LYS A 461 -25.16 -14.64 1.50
C LYS A 461 -25.32 -13.17 1.13
N THR A 462 -24.74 -12.75 0.00
CA THR A 462 -24.79 -11.37 -0.48
C THR A 462 -26.19 -11.00 -1.01
N ILE A 463 -26.90 -11.92 -1.67
CA ILE A 463 -28.30 -11.74 -2.10
C ILE A 463 -29.24 -11.68 -0.89
N GLU A 464 -29.08 -12.59 0.08
CA GLU A 464 -29.87 -12.64 1.32
C GLU A 464 -29.79 -11.34 2.11
N SER A 465 -28.59 -10.75 2.21
CA SER A 465 -28.35 -9.53 2.99
C SER A 465 -28.70 -8.22 2.27
N ASN A 466 -28.66 -8.15 0.93
CA ASN A 466 -28.80 -6.89 0.18
C ASN A 466 -30.04 -6.80 -0.72
N VAL A 467 -30.54 -7.91 -1.26
CA VAL A 467 -31.53 -7.90 -2.34
C VAL A 467 -32.84 -8.57 -1.96
N MET A 468 -32.81 -9.59 -1.12
CA MET A 468 -33.98 -10.41 -0.75
C MET A 468 -35.15 -9.58 -0.16
N SER A 469 -36.40 -9.93 -0.52
CA SER A 469 -37.60 -9.42 0.16
C SER A 469 -37.94 -10.24 1.40
N SER A 470 -38.86 -9.75 2.24
CA SER A 470 -39.38 -10.51 3.40
C SER A 470 -40.23 -11.73 3.03
N ARG A 471 -40.51 -11.95 1.73
CA ARG A 471 -41.10 -13.19 1.19
C ARG A 471 -40.09 -14.04 0.39
N GLY A 472 -38.86 -13.56 0.24
CA GLY A 472 -37.84 -14.22 -0.57
C GLY A 472 -37.24 -15.45 0.11
N LYS A 473 -36.73 -16.37 -0.69
CA LYS A 473 -35.91 -17.50 -0.24
C LYS A 473 -34.77 -17.75 -1.22
N VAL A 474 -33.54 -17.73 -0.72
CA VAL A 474 -32.34 -18.18 -1.44
C VAL A 474 -32.04 -19.63 -1.01
N THR A 475 -31.65 -20.47 -1.96
CA THR A 475 -31.01 -21.78 -1.73
C THR A 475 -30.01 -22.05 -2.85
N PHE A 476 -29.05 -22.95 -2.64
CA PHE A 476 -28.01 -23.24 -3.64
C PHE A 476 -27.72 -24.75 -3.74
N ASP A 477 -27.37 -25.22 -4.94
CA ASP A 477 -26.74 -26.54 -5.14
C ASP A 477 -25.24 -26.35 -5.39
N LYS A 478 -24.42 -26.75 -4.42
CA LYS A 478 -22.94 -26.70 -4.53
C LYS A 478 -22.40 -27.58 -5.66
N ARG A 479 -23.09 -28.66 -6.03
CA ARG A 479 -22.64 -29.64 -7.04
C ARG A 479 -22.81 -29.11 -8.47
N THR A 480 -23.75 -28.19 -8.70
CA THR A 480 -24.00 -27.56 -10.01
C THR A 480 -23.64 -26.08 -10.06
N ASN A 481 -23.23 -25.49 -8.93
CA ASN A 481 -22.95 -24.05 -8.76
C ASN A 481 -24.14 -23.17 -9.18
N VAL A 482 -25.37 -23.60 -8.86
CA VAL A 482 -26.63 -22.92 -9.20
C VAL A 482 -27.28 -22.34 -7.94
N ILE A 483 -27.67 -21.07 -8.00
CA ILE A 483 -28.60 -20.46 -7.04
C ILE A 483 -30.04 -20.71 -7.50
N ILE A 484 -30.86 -21.22 -6.59
CA ILE A 484 -32.31 -21.30 -6.70
C ILE A 484 -32.87 -20.14 -5.87
N TYR A 485 -33.30 -19.07 -6.53
CA TYR A 485 -33.81 -17.86 -5.88
C TYR A 485 -35.31 -17.71 -6.12
N VAL A 486 -36.07 -17.57 -5.04
CA VAL A 486 -37.52 -17.36 -5.05
C VAL A 486 -37.80 -15.96 -4.51
N ASP A 487 -38.35 -15.05 -5.32
CA ASP A 487 -38.76 -13.72 -4.86
C ASP A 487 -39.72 -13.03 -5.86
N VAL A 488 -40.13 -11.80 -5.55
CA VAL A 488 -40.90 -10.91 -6.43
C VAL A 488 -40.12 -10.61 -7.73
N PRO A 489 -40.76 -10.57 -8.91
CA PRO A 489 -40.09 -10.39 -10.22
C PRO A 489 -39.17 -9.16 -10.33
N ALA A 490 -39.46 -8.09 -9.58
CA ALA A 490 -38.60 -6.91 -9.50
C ALA A 490 -37.27 -7.19 -8.78
N LYS A 491 -37.29 -7.98 -7.70
CA LYS A 491 -36.09 -8.35 -6.92
C LYS A 491 -35.24 -9.39 -7.65
N LEU A 492 -35.88 -10.30 -8.38
CA LEU A 492 -35.20 -11.29 -9.24
C LEU A 492 -34.32 -10.62 -10.32
N LYS A 493 -34.79 -9.51 -10.92
CA LYS A 493 -33.98 -8.73 -11.89
C LYS A 493 -32.75 -8.09 -11.23
N VAL A 494 -32.93 -7.42 -10.09
CA VAL A 494 -31.83 -6.78 -9.33
C VAL A 494 -30.80 -7.81 -8.87
N ALA A 495 -31.22 -9.00 -8.42
CA ALA A 495 -30.29 -10.07 -8.07
C ALA A 495 -29.53 -10.59 -9.30
N GLN A 496 -30.18 -10.75 -10.45
CA GLN A 496 -29.51 -11.18 -11.68
C GLN A 496 -28.47 -10.14 -12.17
N GLU A 497 -28.74 -8.85 -12.01
CA GLU A 497 -27.80 -7.77 -12.29
C GLU A 497 -26.62 -7.76 -11.31
N LEU A 498 -26.88 -7.96 -10.02
CA LEU A 498 -25.84 -8.09 -8.98
C LEU A 498 -24.93 -9.31 -9.24
N ILE A 499 -25.50 -10.49 -9.50
CA ILE A 499 -24.74 -11.72 -9.81
C ILE A 499 -23.82 -11.49 -11.01
N ARG A 500 -24.31 -10.86 -12.09
CA ARG A 500 -23.49 -10.50 -13.26
C ARG A 500 -22.34 -9.53 -12.97
N SER A 501 -22.42 -8.75 -11.90
CA SER A 501 -21.34 -7.84 -11.47
C SER A 501 -20.33 -8.50 -10.53
N LEU A 502 -20.68 -9.64 -9.92
CA LEU A 502 -19.84 -10.39 -8.98
C LEU A 502 -19.19 -11.62 -9.62
N ASP A 503 -19.88 -12.29 -10.54
CA ASP A 503 -19.40 -13.50 -11.25
C ASP A 503 -18.40 -13.13 -12.36
N LEU A 504 -17.24 -12.62 -11.94
CA LEU A 504 -16.12 -12.23 -12.79
C LEU A 504 -14.93 -13.19 -12.58
N PRO A 505 -14.15 -13.51 -13.63
CA PRO A 505 -12.94 -14.33 -13.50
C PRO A 505 -11.88 -13.62 -12.65
N THR A 506 -11.24 -14.36 -11.74
CA THR A 506 -10.15 -13.83 -10.91
C THR A 506 -8.87 -13.66 -11.73
N PRO A 507 -8.22 -12.48 -11.71
CA PRO A 507 -6.96 -12.27 -12.41
C PRO A 507 -5.83 -12.99 -11.67
N GLN A 508 -5.06 -13.81 -12.39
CA GLN A 508 -3.88 -14.47 -11.84
C GLN A 508 -2.70 -13.48 -11.79
N VAL A 509 -1.96 -13.47 -10.69
CA VAL A 509 -0.77 -12.64 -10.49
C VAL A 509 0.44 -13.51 -10.15
N GLN A 510 1.53 -13.32 -10.89
CA GLN A 510 2.81 -13.97 -10.62
C GLN A 510 3.69 -13.02 -9.80
N ILE A 511 4.22 -13.51 -8.68
CA ILE A 511 5.13 -12.75 -7.81
C ILE A 511 6.54 -13.33 -7.98
N GLU A 512 7.47 -12.51 -8.48
CA GLU A 512 8.89 -12.87 -8.56
C GLU A 512 9.70 -12.08 -7.52
N ALA A 513 10.55 -12.79 -6.77
CA ALA A 513 11.66 -12.19 -6.03
C ALA A 513 12.98 -12.68 -6.62
N ARG A 514 13.92 -11.77 -6.89
CA ARG A 514 15.31 -12.10 -7.23
C ARG A 514 16.19 -11.54 -6.11
N ILE A 515 16.84 -12.43 -5.36
CA ILE A 515 17.87 -12.07 -4.38
C ILE A 515 19.20 -11.98 -5.13
N VAL A 516 19.98 -10.94 -4.87
CA VAL A 516 21.31 -10.73 -5.49
C VAL A 516 22.30 -10.44 -4.36
N GLU A 517 23.35 -11.24 -4.31
CA GLU A 517 24.44 -11.17 -3.34
C GLU A 517 25.76 -11.01 -4.13
N ALA A 518 26.69 -10.23 -3.60
CA ALA A 518 27.94 -9.90 -4.28
C ALA A 518 29.06 -9.64 -3.27
N GLU A 519 30.12 -10.45 -3.31
CA GLU A 519 31.32 -10.28 -2.51
C GLU A 519 32.47 -9.67 -3.35
N THR A 520 33.30 -8.81 -2.73
CA THR A 520 34.40 -8.10 -3.40
C THR A 520 35.72 -8.22 -2.64
N THR A 521 36.32 -9.41 -2.65
CA THR A 521 37.64 -9.66 -2.06
C THR A 521 38.74 -9.67 -3.14
N PHE A 522 39.56 -8.61 -3.18
CA PHE A 522 40.70 -8.48 -4.09
C PHE A 522 42.01 -8.41 -3.30
N LEU A 523 42.72 -9.54 -3.20
CA LEU A 523 44.07 -9.60 -2.65
C LEU A 523 45.10 -9.47 -3.78
N ARG A 524 45.94 -8.43 -3.70
CA ARG A 524 47.04 -8.19 -4.63
C ARG A 524 48.36 -8.19 -3.88
N GLU A 525 48.93 -9.37 -3.71
CA GLU A 525 50.28 -9.53 -3.15
C GLU A 525 51.31 -9.08 -4.20
N ILE A 526 52.13 -8.10 -3.84
CA ILE A 526 53.29 -7.66 -4.63
C ILE A 526 54.53 -7.84 -3.75
N GLY A 527 55.35 -8.82 -4.08
CA GLY A 527 56.64 -9.07 -3.42
C GLY A 527 57.76 -9.16 -4.45
N VAL A 528 58.98 -8.79 -4.03
CA VAL A 528 60.19 -9.00 -4.82
C VAL A 528 61.07 -10.00 -4.07
N GLN A 529 61.17 -11.22 -4.61
CA GLN A 529 62.05 -12.26 -4.07
C GLN A 529 63.47 -12.03 -4.60
N TRP A 530 64.36 -11.57 -3.71
CA TRP A 530 65.79 -11.49 -3.98
C TRP A 530 66.43 -12.85 -3.68
N GLY A 531 67.16 -13.39 -4.65
CA GLY A 531 67.82 -14.69 -4.57
C GLY A 531 69.33 -14.60 -4.86
N GLY A 532 70.14 -15.36 -4.13
CA GLY A 532 71.59 -15.43 -4.33
C GLY A 532 72.22 -16.59 -3.58
N SER A 533 73.19 -17.25 -4.21
CA SER A 533 73.93 -18.38 -3.63
C SER A 533 75.43 -18.16 -3.75
N LEU A 534 76.12 -18.17 -2.62
CA LEU A 534 77.58 -18.12 -2.53
C LEU A 534 78.11 -19.49 -2.12
N LEU A 535 78.86 -20.14 -3.01
CA LEU A 535 79.46 -21.45 -2.79
C LEU A 535 80.99 -21.34 -2.84
N ALA A 536 81.60 -21.22 -1.66
CA ALA A 536 83.05 -21.20 -1.49
C ALA A 536 83.57 -22.63 -1.33
N ASN A 537 84.23 -23.14 -2.38
CA ASN A 537 84.96 -24.40 -2.37
C ASN A 537 86.10 -24.40 -3.40
N SER A 538 87.02 -25.36 -3.28
CA SER A 538 88.23 -25.45 -4.11
C SER A 538 87.96 -25.75 -5.60
N ALA A 539 86.85 -26.38 -5.94
CA ALA A 539 86.49 -26.73 -7.31
C ALA A 539 85.73 -25.60 -8.05
N SER A 540 85.09 -24.68 -7.32
CA SER A 540 84.45 -23.48 -7.89
C SER A 540 85.39 -22.27 -8.04
N GLY A 541 86.70 -22.45 -7.78
CA GLY A 541 87.70 -21.38 -7.86
C GLY A 541 87.65 -20.35 -6.73
N ASN A 542 86.85 -20.59 -5.68
CA ASN A 542 86.68 -19.67 -4.54
C ASN A 542 87.07 -20.37 -3.21
N PRO A 543 88.37 -20.49 -2.91
CA PRO A 543 88.85 -21.21 -1.74
C PRO A 543 88.55 -20.48 -0.42
N THR A 544 88.06 -21.21 0.57
CA THR A 544 87.66 -20.69 1.90
C THR A 544 88.82 -20.28 2.82
N GLY A 545 90.07 -20.51 2.42
CA GLY A 545 91.25 -20.34 3.27
C GLY A 545 91.38 -21.38 4.40
N LEU A 546 90.41 -22.31 4.52
CA LEU A 546 90.39 -23.38 5.52
C LEU A 546 91.10 -24.63 5.01
N ILE A 547 91.63 -25.43 5.93
CA ILE A 547 92.30 -26.69 5.61
C ILE A 547 91.29 -27.69 5.00
N PHE A 548 91.77 -28.45 4.03
CA PHE A 548 90.97 -29.32 3.17
C PHE A 548 90.45 -30.57 3.92
N PRO A 549 89.21 -31.04 3.66
CA PRO A 549 88.16 -30.46 2.83
C PRO A 549 87.14 -29.64 3.66
N SER A 550 87.01 -28.34 3.36
CA SER A 550 86.05 -27.45 4.02
C SER A 550 85.24 -26.65 2.97
N ASN A 551 83.93 -26.88 2.91
CA ASN A 551 83.00 -26.16 2.04
C ASN A 551 82.07 -25.24 2.84
N ILE A 552 81.86 -24.00 2.36
CA ILE A 552 80.91 -23.06 2.95
C ILE A 552 79.93 -22.61 1.88
N GLY A 553 78.63 -22.79 2.16
CA GLY A 553 77.54 -22.35 1.31
C GLY A 553 76.62 -21.39 2.05
N LEU A 554 76.35 -20.22 1.46
CA LEU A 554 75.35 -19.27 1.94
C LEU A 554 74.32 -19.04 0.83
N ALA A 555 73.12 -19.60 1.00
CA ALA A 555 72.01 -19.43 0.08
C ALA A 555 70.92 -18.57 0.72
N GLY A 556 70.60 -17.44 0.10
CA GLY A 556 69.50 -16.56 0.48
C GLY A 556 68.46 -16.50 -0.62
N GLY A 557 67.21 -16.87 -0.31
CA GLY A 557 66.13 -17.01 -1.30
C GLY A 557 66.27 -18.28 -2.14
N ASN A 558 65.15 -18.97 -2.39
CA ASN A 558 65.18 -20.17 -3.23
C ASN A 558 65.28 -19.79 -4.72
N MET A 559 65.99 -20.59 -5.52
CA MET A 559 66.20 -20.33 -6.95
C MET A 559 65.16 -21.00 -7.86
N ASP A 560 64.21 -21.74 -7.26
CA ASP A 560 63.10 -22.39 -7.94
C ASP A 560 61.79 -21.59 -7.80
N THR A 561 60.96 -21.58 -8.84
CA THR A 561 59.72 -20.80 -8.95
C THR A 561 58.52 -21.43 -8.22
N ILE A 562 58.66 -22.65 -7.69
CA ILE A 562 57.54 -23.45 -7.18
C ILE A 562 57.38 -23.35 -5.65
N THR A 563 58.43 -23.00 -4.90
CA THR A 563 58.40 -23.05 -3.43
C THR A 563 57.88 -21.76 -2.77
N LYS A 564 56.82 -21.83 -1.96
CA LYS A 564 56.37 -20.69 -1.12
C LYS A 564 57.38 -20.40 0.00
N THR A 565 57.74 -19.12 0.16
CA THR A 565 58.72 -18.67 1.15
C THR A 565 58.13 -18.56 2.56
N ASN A 566 58.67 -19.33 3.50
CA ASN A 566 58.89 -18.80 4.85
C ASN A 566 60.15 -17.92 4.82
N GLY A 567 60.20 -16.89 5.65
CA GLY A 567 61.33 -15.94 5.70
C GLY A 567 62.65 -16.57 6.15
N ILE A 568 63.75 -15.82 6.01
CA ILE A 568 65.13 -16.25 6.27
C ILE A 568 65.25 -16.98 7.62
N SER A 569 65.38 -18.31 7.58
CA SER A 569 65.72 -19.14 8.73
C SER A 569 67.22 -19.16 8.94
N SER A 570 67.68 -18.83 10.13
CA SER A 570 69.08 -19.02 10.55
C SER A 570 69.47 -20.50 10.51
N ALA A 571 70.76 -20.77 10.30
CA ALA A 571 71.25 -22.11 9.95
C ALA A 571 70.95 -23.19 11.00
N GLY A 572 70.18 -24.21 10.60
CA GLY A 572 70.01 -25.47 11.32
C GLY A 572 70.57 -26.63 10.49
N ALA A 573 71.52 -27.38 11.04
CA ALA A 573 72.21 -28.44 10.30
C ALA A 573 71.34 -29.72 10.21
N GLN A 574 70.96 -30.13 9.00
CA GLN A 574 70.39 -31.45 8.75
C GLN A 574 71.48 -32.44 8.28
N LYS A 575 71.64 -33.54 9.02
CA LYS A 575 72.32 -34.74 8.53
C LYS A 575 71.34 -35.53 7.66
N ASN A 576 71.74 -35.86 6.43
CA ASN A 576 71.06 -36.89 5.65
C ASN A 576 71.54 -38.27 6.09
N SER A 577 70.60 -39.18 6.39
CA SER A 577 70.83 -40.62 6.45
C SER A 577 69.84 -41.32 5.53
N SER A 578 70.33 -42.21 4.67
CA SER A 578 69.58 -42.77 3.55
C SER A 578 68.55 -43.83 3.94
N SER A 579 67.43 -43.81 3.20
CA SER A 579 66.55 -44.93 2.82
C SER A 579 66.80 -46.33 3.40
N ILE A 580 65.71 -46.95 3.89
CA ILE A 580 65.27 -48.30 3.49
C ILE A 580 63.75 -48.39 3.72
N CYS A 581 63.00 -48.83 2.71
CA CYS A 581 61.62 -49.32 2.85
C CYS A 581 61.49 -50.62 2.05
N SER A 582 61.11 -51.68 2.74
CA SER A 582 60.96 -53.04 2.21
C SER A 582 60.10 -53.86 3.18
N ASN A 583 59.11 -54.66 2.75
CA ASN A 583 58.53 -54.85 1.43
C ASN A 583 57.22 -55.66 1.59
N SER A 584 56.09 -55.31 0.96
CA SER A 584 55.00 -56.28 0.71
C SER A 584 53.83 -55.73 -0.12
N ARG A 585 53.55 -56.44 -1.23
CA ARG A 585 52.30 -56.54 -2.01
C ARG A 585 51.69 -55.24 -2.55
#